data_AF-A0A6L5EZS3-F1
#
_entry.id   AF-A0A6L5EZS3-F1
#
_cell.length_a   1.000
_cell.length_b   1.000
_cell.length_c   1.000
_cell.angle_alpha   90.00
_cell.angle_beta   90.00
_cell.angle_gamma   90.00
#
_symmetry.space_group_name_H-M   'P 1'
#
loop_
_entity.id
_entity.type
_entity.pdbx_description
1 polymer ?
#
loop_
_entity_poly.entity_id
_entity_poly.type
_entity_poly.pdbx_seq_one_letter_code
_entity_poly.pdbx_strand_id
1 'polypeptide(L)'
;MSCTVSAVTMMLRHRRLRVALKDTGVEITLASPAGGLPPLDPKSDSPDAQTEATKRFQADPEAQQQLADTRTLDTVRAADFDAVFYPGGHGPMWDLPDNAVSIALIQDFVRAGKPVAAVCHAPVALTNVTNDDGSYLIAGRQVTGFTNSEEDTVGLTDVVPFLLEDRLTQRGGVYSKTDDFAPYVLVDGNLVTGQNPPSSEPAAAELLKLLKA
;
A
#
# COMPACT_ATOMS: atom_id res chain seq x y z
N MET A 1 -18.32 -17.83 0.12
CA MET A 1 -18.52 -16.45 -0.35
C MET A 1 -17.14 -15.91 -0.68
N SER A 2 -16.85 -15.62 -1.95
CA SER A 2 -15.59 -14.96 -2.32
C SER A 2 -15.75 -13.48 -1.94
N CYS A 3 -15.00 -13.04 -0.94
CA CYS A 3 -14.91 -11.62 -0.58
C CYS A 3 -13.90 -11.00 -1.54
N THR A 4 -14.37 -10.48 -2.68
CA THR A 4 -13.48 -9.81 -3.65
C THR A 4 -13.39 -8.34 -3.27
N VAL A 5 -12.47 -8.01 -2.37
CA VAL A 5 -12.02 -6.62 -2.13
C VAL A 5 -10.78 -6.43 -3.01
N SER A 6 -10.73 -5.36 -3.81
CA SER A 6 -9.63 -5.13 -4.75
C SER A 6 -8.77 -3.98 -4.26
N ALA A 7 -7.45 -4.13 -4.39
CA ALA A 7 -6.50 -3.15 -3.90
C ALA A 7 -6.56 -1.84 -4.71
N VAL A 8 -6.37 -0.73 -4.00
CA VAL A 8 -6.05 0.56 -4.59
C VAL A 8 -4.55 0.76 -4.49
N THR A 9 -3.95 1.33 -5.52
CA THR A 9 -2.56 1.79 -5.53
C THR A 9 -2.57 3.29 -5.75
N MET A 10 -1.89 4.03 -4.87
CA MET A 10 -1.72 5.47 -4.98
C MET A 10 -0.36 5.77 -5.60
N MET A 11 -0.35 6.48 -6.72
CA MET A 11 0.87 6.92 -7.39
C MET A 11 1.12 8.39 -7.11
N LEU A 12 2.35 8.75 -6.74
CA LEU A 12 2.72 10.12 -6.34
C LEU A 12 3.68 10.73 -7.36
N ARG A 13 3.45 11.99 -7.74
CA ARG A 13 4.29 12.76 -8.67
C ARG A 13 4.48 14.20 -8.17
N HIS A 14 5.70 14.72 -8.19
CA HIS A 14 5.98 16.13 -7.91
C HIS A 14 5.44 17.03 -9.02
N ARG A 15 4.66 18.04 -8.63
CA ARG A 15 4.12 19.02 -9.58
C ARG A 15 5.21 20.02 -9.97
N ARG A 16 5.69 19.97 -11.22
CA ARG A 16 6.33 21.16 -11.84
C ARG A 16 5.32 22.14 -12.44
N LEU A 17 4.05 21.75 -12.62
CA LEU A 17 2.97 22.64 -13.04
C LEU A 17 1.64 21.89 -12.88
N ARG A 18 0.57 22.61 -12.48
CA ARG A 18 -0.83 22.18 -12.22
C ARG A 18 -1.10 21.76 -10.78
N VAL A 19 -2.28 22.11 -10.29
CA VAL A 19 -2.76 22.07 -8.90
C VAL A 19 -3.80 20.96 -8.77
N ALA A 20 -3.65 20.11 -7.74
CA ALA A 20 -4.67 19.29 -7.08
C ALA A 20 -3.98 18.43 -6.00
N LEU A 21 -4.55 18.42 -4.79
CA LEU A 21 -3.97 18.05 -3.48
C LEU A 21 -3.07 19.12 -2.86
N LYS A 22 -3.79 20.13 -2.34
CA LYS A 22 -3.31 21.17 -1.44
C LYS A 22 -2.84 20.51 -0.13
N ASP A 23 -1.53 20.55 0.09
CA ASP A 23 -0.84 20.80 1.37
C ASP A 23 0.61 20.28 1.31
N THR A 24 0.96 19.42 0.33
CA THR A 24 2.31 18.83 0.19
C THR A 24 3.00 19.08 -1.16
N GLY A 25 2.30 19.62 -2.17
CA GLY A 25 2.88 19.91 -3.50
C GLY A 25 2.96 18.70 -4.44
N VAL A 26 2.30 17.60 -4.09
CA VAL A 26 2.35 16.33 -4.82
C VAL A 26 1.01 16.09 -5.53
N GLU A 27 1.08 15.55 -6.73
CA GLU A 27 -0.05 15.03 -7.50
C GLU A 27 -0.23 13.54 -7.20
N ILE A 28 -1.46 13.15 -6.84
CA ILE A 28 -1.79 11.73 -6.62
C ILE A 28 -2.65 11.27 -7.78
N THR A 29 -2.39 10.04 -8.25
CA THR A 29 -3.23 9.30 -9.17
C THR A 29 -3.61 7.98 -8.52
N LEU A 30 -4.90 7.64 -8.52
CA LEU A 30 -5.39 6.36 -8.03
C LEU A 30 -5.47 5.35 -9.18
N ALA A 31 -4.98 4.14 -8.92
CA ALA A 31 -5.08 3.00 -9.81
C ALA A 31 -5.58 1.76 -9.05
N SER A 32 -6.22 0.84 -9.75
CA SER A 32 -6.58 -0.49 -9.23
C SER A 32 -6.35 -1.54 -10.33
N PRO A 33 -6.23 -2.84 -9.98
CA PRO A 33 -6.00 -3.88 -10.99
C PRO A 33 -7.02 -3.86 -12.14
N ALA A 34 -8.30 -3.60 -11.85
CA ALA A 34 -9.37 -3.54 -12.85
C ALA A 34 -9.68 -2.12 -13.36
N GLY A 35 -9.27 -1.07 -12.63
CA GLY A 35 -9.76 0.29 -12.85
C GLY A 35 -11.21 0.51 -12.37
N GLY A 36 -11.70 1.73 -12.48
CA GLY A 36 -13.05 2.11 -12.01
C GLY A 36 -13.15 2.19 -10.47
N LEU A 37 -14.36 2.07 -9.92
CA LEU A 37 -14.57 2.10 -8.47
C LEU A 37 -14.14 0.75 -7.86
N PRO A 38 -13.07 0.70 -7.05
CA PRO A 38 -12.69 -0.51 -6.33
C PRO A 38 -13.76 -0.84 -5.27
N PRO A 39 -14.06 -2.13 -5.05
CA PRO A 39 -14.98 -2.53 -4.00
C PRO A 39 -14.40 -2.16 -2.63
N LEU A 40 -15.13 -1.34 -1.87
CA LEU A 40 -14.78 -0.98 -0.50
C LEU A 40 -15.21 -2.09 0.47
N ASP A 41 -14.39 -2.35 1.49
CA ASP A 41 -14.79 -3.23 2.59
C ASP A 41 -15.88 -2.54 3.43
N PRO A 42 -17.09 -3.11 3.56
CA PRO A 42 -18.16 -2.54 4.38
C PRO A 42 -17.77 -2.29 5.84
N LYS A 43 -16.79 -3.03 6.40
CA LYS A 43 -16.28 -2.79 7.76
C LYS A 43 -15.46 -1.50 7.84
N SER A 44 -14.76 -1.12 6.76
CA SER A 44 -14.01 0.14 6.69
C SER A 44 -14.92 1.37 6.66
N ASP A 45 -16.19 1.21 6.25
CA ASP A 45 -17.21 2.26 6.30
C ASP A 45 -17.99 2.29 7.63
N SER A 46 -17.70 1.38 8.57
CA SER A 46 -18.37 1.40 9.88
C SER A 46 -18.03 2.69 10.66
N PRO A 47 -18.95 3.21 11.51
CA PRO A 47 -18.70 4.42 12.29
C PRO A 47 -17.44 4.36 13.15
N ASP A 48 -17.09 3.18 13.65
CA ASP A 48 -15.94 2.95 14.51
C ASP A 48 -14.60 2.93 13.73
N ALA A 49 -14.66 2.75 12.41
CA ALA A 49 -13.51 2.83 11.50
C ALA A 49 -13.30 4.25 10.92
N GLN A 50 -14.21 5.19 11.20
CA GLN A 50 -14.13 6.56 10.66
C GLN A 50 -13.13 7.41 11.43
N THR A 51 -11.96 7.63 10.84
CA THR A 51 -10.98 8.62 11.30
C THR A 51 -11.30 10.01 10.76
N GLU A 52 -10.68 11.05 11.31
CA GLU A 52 -10.77 12.40 10.72
C GLU A 52 -10.24 12.44 9.28
N ALA A 53 -9.23 11.63 8.95
CA ALA A 53 -8.74 11.47 7.59
C ALA A 53 -9.80 10.83 6.67
N THR A 54 -10.49 9.78 7.13
CA THR A 54 -11.58 9.12 6.39
C THR A 54 -12.72 10.11 6.13
N LYS A 55 -13.12 10.89 7.15
CA LYS A 55 -14.15 11.93 7.00
C LYS A 55 -13.73 13.03 6.02
N ARG A 56 -12.47 13.48 6.08
CA ARG A 56 -11.92 14.46 5.12
C ARG A 56 -11.96 13.91 3.71
N PHE A 57 -11.60 12.64 3.51
CA PHE A 57 -11.64 11.98 2.22
C PHE A 57 -13.07 11.83 1.68
N GLN A 58 -14.03 11.43 2.52
CA GLN A 58 -15.45 11.35 2.15
C GLN A 58 -16.05 12.72 1.80
N ALA A 59 -15.59 13.78 2.47
CA ALA A 59 -16.02 15.14 2.22
C ALA A 59 -15.30 15.84 1.04
N ASP A 60 -14.29 15.20 0.42
CA ASP A 60 -13.53 15.74 -0.70
C ASP A 60 -14.07 15.21 -2.04
N PRO A 61 -14.82 16.02 -2.81
CA PRO A 61 -15.43 15.56 -4.06
C PRO A 61 -14.41 15.16 -5.13
N GLU A 62 -13.22 15.78 -5.13
CA GLU A 62 -12.17 15.45 -6.08
C GLU A 62 -11.56 14.08 -5.75
N ALA A 63 -11.30 13.84 -4.47
CA ALA A 63 -10.79 12.55 -4.01
C ALA A 63 -11.81 11.41 -4.24
N GLN A 64 -13.10 11.67 -3.98
CA GLN A 64 -14.18 10.73 -4.29
C GLN A 64 -14.28 10.45 -5.80
N GLN A 65 -14.13 11.47 -6.65
CA GLN A 65 -14.15 11.28 -8.10
C GLN A 65 -12.96 10.46 -8.59
N GLN A 66 -11.75 10.71 -8.05
CA GLN A 66 -10.57 9.90 -8.38
C GLN A 66 -10.74 8.44 -7.95
N LEU A 67 -11.41 8.18 -6.83
CA LEU A 67 -11.70 6.82 -6.37
C LEU A 67 -12.75 6.14 -7.25
N ALA A 68 -13.76 6.88 -7.71
CA ALA A 68 -14.80 6.34 -8.58
C ALA A 68 -14.30 5.97 -9.99
N ASP A 69 -13.19 6.58 -10.43
CA ASP A 69 -12.61 6.40 -11.77
C ASP A 69 -11.11 6.11 -11.68
N THR A 70 -10.73 5.08 -10.91
CA THR A 70 -9.32 4.69 -10.83
C THR A 70 -8.80 4.21 -12.19
N ARG A 71 -7.53 4.50 -12.48
CA ARG A 71 -6.88 3.96 -13.67
C ARG A 71 -6.70 2.45 -13.53
N THR A 72 -6.77 1.72 -14.64
CA THR A 72 -6.34 0.33 -14.67
C THR A 72 -4.82 0.27 -14.49
N LEU A 73 -4.35 -0.61 -13.60
CA LEU A 73 -2.95 -0.68 -13.19
C LEU A 73 -1.98 -0.92 -14.37
N ASP A 74 -2.41 -1.63 -15.41
CA ASP A 74 -1.62 -1.92 -16.62
C ASP A 74 -1.32 -0.69 -17.50
N THR A 75 -2.08 0.40 -17.31
CA THR A 75 -1.83 1.69 -17.97
C THR A 75 -0.80 2.55 -17.24
N VAL A 76 -0.41 2.17 -16.02
CA VAL A 76 0.47 2.95 -15.16
C VAL A 76 1.93 2.61 -15.45
N ARG A 77 2.78 3.64 -15.52
CA ARG A 77 4.22 3.48 -15.77
C ARG A 77 5.02 4.17 -14.68
N ALA A 78 5.98 3.47 -14.08
CA ALA A 78 6.86 4.04 -13.06
C ALA A 78 7.63 5.29 -13.53
N ALA A 79 7.85 5.45 -14.84
CA ALA A 79 8.50 6.63 -15.41
C ALA A 79 7.72 7.94 -15.17
N ASP A 80 6.39 7.86 -15.05
CA ASP A 80 5.51 9.03 -14.95
C ASP A 80 5.36 9.56 -13.52
N PHE A 81 5.81 8.79 -12.52
CA PHE A 81 5.61 9.04 -11.10
C PHE A 81 6.94 9.00 -10.35
N ASP A 82 7.01 9.64 -9.19
CA ASP A 82 8.22 9.67 -8.38
C ASP A 82 8.20 8.63 -7.26
N ALA A 83 7.01 8.16 -6.86
CA ALA A 83 6.85 7.05 -5.91
C ALA A 83 5.51 6.32 -6.10
N VAL A 84 5.42 5.14 -5.48
CA VAL A 84 4.19 4.35 -5.36
C VAL A 84 3.88 4.07 -3.88
N PHE A 85 2.60 4.13 -3.52
CA PHE A 85 2.08 3.82 -2.19
C PHE A 85 0.90 2.85 -2.30
N TYR A 86 1.01 1.71 -1.62
CA TYR A 86 -0.03 0.69 -1.53
C TYR A 86 -0.77 0.82 -0.19
N PRO A 87 -1.99 1.40 -0.15
CA PRO A 87 -2.84 1.39 1.04
C PRO A 87 -3.26 -0.03 1.44
N GLY A 88 -3.57 -0.17 2.72
CA GLY A 88 -3.99 -1.43 3.34
C GLY A 88 -5.41 -1.89 3.01
N GLY A 89 -5.95 -2.71 3.90
CA GLY A 89 -7.22 -3.43 3.74
C GLY A 89 -6.96 -4.88 3.35
N HIS A 90 -7.90 -5.78 3.66
CA HIS A 90 -7.71 -7.21 3.44
C HIS A 90 -7.66 -7.60 1.95
N GLY A 91 -8.29 -6.83 1.06
CA GLY A 91 -8.34 -7.09 -0.40
C GLY A 91 -7.01 -7.45 -1.07
N PRO A 92 -5.94 -6.65 -0.88
CA PRO A 92 -4.58 -6.96 -1.31
C PRO A 92 -4.13 -8.41 -1.15
N MET A 93 -4.59 -9.12 -0.12
CA MET A 93 -4.20 -10.51 0.15
C MET A 93 -4.63 -11.48 -0.96
N TRP A 94 -5.68 -11.15 -1.73
CA TRP A 94 -6.19 -12.00 -2.80
C TRP A 94 -5.70 -11.59 -4.19
N ASP A 95 -5.48 -10.31 -4.43
CA ASP A 95 -5.32 -9.79 -5.78
C ASP A 95 -3.93 -9.24 -6.10
N LEU A 96 -3.07 -8.94 -5.12
CA LEU A 96 -1.73 -8.40 -5.33
C LEU A 96 -0.57 -9.40 -5.32
N PRO A 97 -0.49 -10.43 -4.43
CA PRO A 97 0.72 -11.24 -4.32
C PRO A 97 1.16 -11.90 -5.63
N ASP A 98 0.22 -12.32 -6.48
CA ASP A 98 0.52 -12.98 -7.76
C ASP A 98 0.23 -12.10 -8.98
N ASN A 99 -0.01 -10.80 -8.79
CA ASN A 99 -0.34 -9.89 -9.88
C ASN A 99 0.90 -9.48 -10.66
N ALA A 100 1.08 -10.04 -11.85
CA ALA A 100 2.23 -9.76 -12.71
C ALA A 100 2.40 -8.27 -13.04
N VAL A 101 1.30 -7.51 -13.16
CA VAL A 101 1.35 -6.06 -13.43
C VAL A 101 1.87 -5.31 -12.21
N SER A 102 1.33 -5.60 -11.02
CA SER A 102 1.79 -5.00 -9.76
C SER A 102 3.25 -5.34 -9.47
N ILE A 103 3.65 -6.59 -9.69
CA ILE A 103 5.03 -7.05 -9.51
C ILE A 103 5.97 -6.28 -10.44
N ALA A 104 5.67 -6.23 -11.75
CA ALA A 104 6.50 -5.52 -12.73
C ALA A 104 6.60 -4.03 -12.40
N LEU A 105 5.49 -3.42 -11.96
CA LEU A 105 5.45 -2.02 -11.57
C LEU A 105 6.37 -1.74 -10.37
N ILE A 106 6.32 -2.55 -9.32
CA ILE A 106 7.22 -2.40 -8.16
C ILE A 106 8.68 -2.59 -8.61
N GLN A 107 8.98 -3.57 -9.45
CA GLN A 107 10.33 -3.76 -10.01
C GLN A 107 10.81 -2.52 -10.78
N ASP A 108 9.94 -1.89 -11.57
CA ASP A 108 10.28 -0.68 -12.32
C ASP A 108 10.57 0.51 -11.39
N PHE A 109 9.78 0.71 -10.32
CA PHE A 109 10.07 1.74 -9.31
C PHE A 109 11.41 1.47 -8.63
N VAL A 110 11.66 0.23 -8.20
CA VAL A 110 12.92 -0.14 -7.53
C VAL A 110 14.13 0.05 -8.46
N ARG A 111 14.05 -0.39 -9.73
CA ARG A 111 15.12 -0.20 -10.71
C ARG A 111 15.40 1.26 -11.01
N ALA A 112 14.36 2.10 -11.00
CA ALA A 112 14.51 3.54 -11.14
C ALA A 112 15.03 4.24 -9.86
N GLY A 113 15.28 3.49 -8.78
CA GLY A 113 15.69 4.05 -7.50
C GLY A 113 14.59 4.89 -6.86
N LYS A 114 13.32 4.62 -7.15
CA LYS A 114 12.17 5.38 -6.68
C LYS A 114 11.53 4.76 -5.44
N PRO A 115 11.00 5.56 -4.51
CA PRO A 115 10.37 5.04 -3.31
C PRO A 115 9.13 4.18 -3.55
N VAL A 116 9.00 3.12 -2.74
CA VAL A 116 7.86 2.20 -2.68
C VAL A 116 7.38 2.16 -1.24
N ALA A 117 6.09 2.39 -1.00
CA ALA A 117 5.48 2.31 0.31
C ALA A 117 4.30 1.32 0.34
N ALA A 118 4.12 0.60 1.45
CA ALA A 118 2.99 -0.30 1.66
C ALA A 118 2.59 -0.36 3.14
N VAL A 119 1.30 -0.38 3.46
CA VAL A 119 0.82 -0.33 4.86
C VAL A 119 -0.21 -1.41 5.16
N CYS A 120 -0.26 -1.89 6.41
CA CYS A 120 -1.22 -2.88 6.89
C CYS A 120 -1.05 -4.21 6.15
N HIS A 121 -2.04 -4.69 5.41
CA HIS A 121 -1.93 -5.90 4.59
C HIS A 121 -1.20 -5.70 3.25
N ALA A 122 -1.06 -4.46 2.79
CA ALA A 122 -0.52 -4.15 1.47
C ALA A 122 0.94 -4.59 1.23
N PRO A 123 1.83 -4.75 2.24
CA PRO A 123 3.14 -5.37 2.07
C PRO A 123 3.09 -6.77 1.42
N VAL A 124 1.92 -7.42 1.38
CA VAL A 124 1.70 -8.64 0.59
C VAL A 124 2.09 -8.48 -0.88
N ALA A 125 1.94 -7.28 -1.45
CA ALA A 125 2.32 -6.95 -2.83
C ALA A 125 3.83 -7.10 -3.09
N LEU A 126 4.65 -7.08 -2.04
CA LEU A 126 6.11 -7.22 -2.12
C LEU A 126 6.56 -8.69 -2.10
N THR A 127 5.69 -9.61 -1.68
CA THR A 127 6.08 -10.96 -1.27
C THR A 127 6.56 -11.86 -2.41
N ASN A 128 6.16 -11.58 -3.65
CA ASN A 128 6.66 -12.28 -4.83
C ASN A 128 7.40 -11.36 -5.80
N VAL A 129 7.76 -10.14 -5.37
CA VAL A 129 8.62 -9.25 -6.15
C VAL A 129 10.06 -9.74 -6.01
N THR A 130 10.76 -9.87 -7.13
CA THR A 130 12.16 -10.31 -7.16
C THR A 130 13.08 -9.23 -7.73
N ASN A 131 14.34 -9.25 -7.30
CA ASN A 131 15.44 -8.54 -7.94
C ASN A 131 15.82 -9.23 -9.28
N ASP A 132 16.69 -8.58 -10.06
CA ASP A 132 17.15 -9.11 -11.36
C ASP A 132 17.94 -10.43 -11.21
N ASP A 133 18.51 -10.71 -10.04
CA ASP A 133 19.19 -11.97 -9.71
C ASP A 133 18.24 -13.10 -9.27
N GLY A 134 16.93 -12.83 -9.24
CA GLY A 134 15.89 -13.78 -8.83
C GLY A 134 15.68 -13.90 -7.32
N SER A 135 16.48 -13.21 -6.49
CA SER A 135 16.21 -13.12 -5.04
C SER A 135 14.94 -12.31 -4.77
N TYR A 136 14.23 -12.61 -3.69
CA TYR A 136 13.09 -11.78 -3.29
C TYR A 136 13.56 -10.37 -2.94
N LEU A 137 12.82 -9.35 -3.39
CA LEU A 137 13.13 -7.94 -3.15
C LEU A 137 13.32 -7.64 -1.66
N ILE A 138 12.51 -8.26 -0.82
CA ILE A 138 12.50 -8.05 0.64
C ILE A 138 13.50 -8.93 1.39
N ALA A 139 14.23 -9.83 0.72
CA ALA A 139 15.20 -10.69 1.39
C ALA A 139 16.32 -9.85 2.05
N GLY A 140 16.48 -9.99 3.37
CA GLY A 140 17.45 -9.25 4.18
C GLY A 140 17.06 -7.80 4.48
N ARG A 141 15.90 -7.33 4.01
CA ARG A 141 15.40 -5.96 4.27
C ARG A 141 14.52 -5.90 5.51
N GLN A 142 14.56 -4.77 6.20
CA GLN A 142 13.64 -4.49 7.31
C GLN A 142 12.24 -4.21 6.77
N VAL A 143 11.25 -4.96 7.25
CA VAL A 143 9.86 -4.83 6.82
C VAL A 143 8.90 -4.99 7.98
N THR A 144 7.74 -4.36 7.89
CA THR A 144 6.61 -4.58 8.80
C THR A 144 5.31 -4.66 8.00
N GLY A 145 4.21 -4.96 8.67
CA GLY A 145 2.89 -5.18 8.10
C GLY A 145 1.97 -5.75 9.18
N PHE A 146 0.69 -5.95 8.85
CA PHE A 146 -0.32 -6.38 9.81
C PHE A 146 0.13 -7.65 10.54
N THR A 147 0.03 -7.63 11.87
CA THR A 147 0.59 -8.70 12.70
C THR A 147 -0.35 -9.90 12.73
N ASN A 148 0.20 -11.07 13.03
CA ASN A 148 -0.62 -12.27 13.26
C ASN A 148 -1.60 -12.08 14.43
N SER A 149 -1.22 -11.32 15.47
CA SER A 149 -2.05 -11.04 16.64
C SER A 149 -3.16 -10.02 16.34
N GLU A 150 -2.89 -9.03 15.49
CA GLU A 150 -3.91 -8.12 14.97
C GLU A 150 -4.92 -8.89 14.09
N GLU A 151 -4.45 -9.84 13.26
CA GLU A 151 -5.30 -10.71 12.43
C GLU A 151 -6.23 -11.61 13.26
N ASP A 152 -5.69 -12.19 14.33
CA ASP A 152 -6.47 -12.98 15.29
C ASP A 152 -7.52 -12.12 16.00
N THR A 153 -7.13 -10.92 16.42
CA THR A 153 -8.03 -9.98 17.11
C THR A 153 -9.21 -9.57 16.23
N VAL A 154 -9.01 -9.39 14.92
CA VAL A 154 -10.10 -9.08 13.98
C VAL A 154 -10.87 -10.32 13.51
N GLY A 155 -10.45 -11.52 13.91
CA GLY A 155 -11.14 -12.79 13.69
C GLY A 155 -11.10 -13.28 12.24
N LEU A 156 -10.03 -12.97 11.50
CA LEU A 156 -9.91 -13.27 10.07
C LEU A 156 -8.74 -14.22 9.74
N THR A 157 -8.04 -14.75 10.74
CA THR A 157 -6.95 -15.74 10.60
C THR A 157 -7.30 -16.89 9.65
N ASP A 158 -8.50 -17.47 9.79
CA ASP A 158 -8.98 -18.59 8.96
C ASP A 158 -9.65 -18.17 7.65
N VAL A 159 -9.74 -16.85 7.40
CA VAL A 159 -10.36 -16.27 6.19
C VAL A 159 -9.29 -15.87 5.19
N VAL A 160 -8.20 -15.26 5.66
CA VAL A 160 -7.09 -14.85 4.79
C VAL A 160 -6.41 -16.06 4.15
N PRO A 161 -5.88 -15.94 2.91
CA PRO A 161 -5.27 -17.07 2.22
C PRO A 161 -3.97 -17.56 2.90
N PHE A 162 -3.33 -16.68 3.67
CA PHE A 162 -2.17 -16.94 4.51
C PHE A 162 -1.97 -15.73 5.43
N LEU A 163 -1.15 -15.90 6.47
CA LEU A 163 -0.76 -14.82 7.38
C LEU A 163 0.35 -13.96 6.78
N LEU A 164 0.19 -12.63 6.82
CA LEU A 164 1.13 -11.69 6.19
C LEU A 164 2.51 -11.71 6.87
N GLU A 165 2.56 -11.60 8.20
CA GLU A 165 3.81 -11.64 8.98
C GLU A 165 4.63 -12.90 8.62
N ASP A 166 3.99 -14.07 8.63
CA ASP A 166 4.62 -15.34 8.26
C ASP A 166 5.16 -15.32 6.82
N ARG A 167 4.38 -14.77 5.88
CA ARG A 167 4.79 -14.70 4.48
C ARG A 167 5.98 -13.76 4.28
N LEU A 168 6.01 -12.61 4.95
CA LEU A 168 7.13 -11.67 4.89
C LEU A 168 8.42 -12.33 5.42
N THR A 169 8.34 -13.02 6.56
CA THR A 169 9.47 -13.78 7.12
C THR A 169 9.90 -14.92 6.20
N GLN A 170 8.97 -15.69 5.63
CA GLN A 170 9.27 -16.78 4.70
C GLN A 170 10.04 -16.30 3.45
N ARG A 171 9.83 -15.06 3.03
CA ARG A 171 10.51 -14.42 1.90
C ARG A 171 11.85 -13.78 2.27
N GLY A 172 12.30 -13.96 3.51
CA GLY A 172 13.57 -13.46 4.01
C GLY A 172 13.50 -12.02 4.52
N GLY A 173 12.31 -11.42 4.64
CA GLY A 173 12.13 -10.13 5.26
C GLY A 173 12.51 -10.20 6.75
N VAL A 174 13.30 -9.22 7.21
CA VAL A 174 13.59 -9.01 8.62
C VAL A 174 12.37 -8.31 9.23
N TYR A 175 11.38 -9.11 9.59
CA TYR A 175 10.09 -8.62 10.09
C TYR A 175 10.22 -8.14 11.54
N SER A 176 9.66 -6.98 11.83
CA SER A 176 9.45 -6.49 13.20
C SER A 176 8.08 -5.83 13.36
N LYS A 177 7.63 -5.74 14.61
CA LYS A 177 6.33 -5.18 15.00
C LYS A 177 6.41 -4.47 16.35
N THR A 178 5.43 -3.63 16.64
CA THR A 178 5.13 -3.07 17.95
C THR A 178 3.82 -3.66 18.49
N ASP A 179 3.37 -3.18 19.64
CA ASP A 179 2.04 -3.47 20.20
C ASP A 179 0.93 -3.36 19.14
N ASP A 180 -0.05 -4.26 19.22
CA ASP A 180 -1.17 -4.29 18.27
C ASP A 180 -1.89 -2.94 18.23
N PHE A 181 -2.20 -2.49 17.00
CA PHE A 181 -2.84 -1.22 16.68
C PHE A 181 -2.07 0.05 17.06
N ALA A 182 -0.85 -0.06 17.59
CA ALA A 182 0.03 1.10 17.74
C ALA A 182 0.74 1.43 16.41
N PRO A 183 0.94 2.72 16.07
CA PRO A 183 1.57 3.10 14.81
C PRO A 183 3.04 2.67 14.78
N TYR A 184 3.45 2.00 13.70
CA TYR A 184 4.82 1.54 13.48
C TYR A 184 5.18 1.55 12.00
N VAL A 185 6.30 2.19 11.68
CA VAL A 185 6.79 2.37 10.32
C VAL A 185 8.27 2.05 10.28
N LEU A 186 8.67 1.30 9.26
CA LEU A 186 10.06 1.03 8.92
C LEU A 186 10.40 1.67 7.58
N VAL A 187 11.61 2.23 7.51
CA VAL A 187 12.21 2.76 6.29
C VAL A 187 13.54 2.05 6.06
N ASP A 188 13.64 1.31 4.96
CA ASP A 188 14.84 0.62 4.53
C ASP A 188 15.25 1.12 3.14
N GLY A 189 16.13 2.14 3.11
CA GLY A 189 16.46 2.88 1.90
C GLY A 189 15.21 3.54 1.32
N ASN A 190 14.78 3.07 0.14
CA ASN A 190 13.61 3.58 -0.57
C ASN A 190 12.33 2.75 -0.33
N LEU A 191 12.39 1.73 0.53
CA LEU A 191 11.23 0.93 0.90
C LEU A 191 10.65 1.44 2.22
N VAL A 192 9.36 1.76 2.24
CA VAL A 192 8.61 2.14 3.44
C VAL A 192 7.54 1.10 3.71
N THR A 193 7.48 0.55 4.93
CA THR A 193 6.39 -0.35 5.33
C THR A 193 5.77 0.10 6.64
N GLY A 194 4.45 0.04 6.75
CA GLY A 194 3.71 0.36 7.98
C GLY A 194 2.87 -0.81 8.49
N GLN A 195 2.79 -0.97 9.81
CA GLN A 195 2.18 -2.16 10.43
C GLN A 195 0.66 -2.23 10.22
N ASN A 196 -0.06 -1.14 10.42
CA ASN A 196 -1.53 -1.18 10.58
C ASN A 196 -2.16 0.16 10.15
N PRO A 197 -3.50 0.34 10.19
CA PRO A 197 -4.13 1.58 9.73
C PRO A 197 -3.60 2.86 10.40
N PRO A 198 -3.36 2.91 11.73
CA PRO A 198 -2.69 4.06 12.38
C PRO A 198 -1.29 4.39 11.84
N SER A 199 -0.64 3.43 11.17
CA SER A 199 0.68 3.63 10.55
C SER A 199 0.61 4.32 9.17
N SER A 200 -0.58 4.56 8.62
CA SER A 200 -0.75 5.10 7.26
C SER A 200 -0.22 6.53 7.10
N GLU A 201 -0.62 7.44 8.01
CA GLU A 201 -0.14 8.83 8.01
C GLU A 201 1.37 8.94 8.23
N PRO A 202 1.99 8.28 9.23
CA PRO A 202 3.44 8.34 9.39
C PRO A 202 4.19 7.70 8.21
N ALA A 203 3.68 6.61 7.61
CA ALA A 203 4.29 6.02 6.42
C ALA A 203 4.25 6.98 5.22
N ALA A 204 3.13 7.67 5.00
CA ALA A 204 3.01 8.69 3.97
C ALA A 204 3.98 9.87 4.24
N ALA A 205 4.16 10.26 5.51
CA ALA A 205 5.12 11.30 5.88
C ALA A 205 6.57 10.90 5.58
N GLU A 206 6.97 9.66 5.87
CA GLU A 206 8.30 9.15 5.50
C GLU A 206 8.49 9.10 3.98
N LEU A 207 7.48 8.63 3.25
CA LEU A 207 7.50 8.62 1.78
C LEU A 207 7.73 10.03 1.21
N LEU A 208 7.03 11.04 1.74
CA LEU A 208 7.17 12.43 1.31
C LEU A 208 8.55 13.01 1.62
N LYS A 209 9.25 12.55 2.67
CA LYS A 209 10.64 12.95 2.94
C LYS A 209 11.58 12.41 1.87
N LEU A 210 11.40 11.16 1.45
CA LEU A 210 12.21 10.53 0.39
C LEU A 210 12.08 11.24 -0.95
N LEU A 211 10.92 11.84 -1.24
CA LEU A 211 10.72 12.60 -2.48
C LEU A 211 11.36 13.99 -2.51
N LYS A 212 11.73 14.53 -1.35
CA LYS A 212 12.37 15.85 -1.21
C LYS A 212 13.90 15.79 -1.18
N ALA A 213 14.46 14.57 -1.15
CA ALA A 213 15.89 14.31 -1.01
C ALA A 213 16.65 14.44 -2.33
#